data_AF-A0A0Q6CJT4-F1
#
_entry.id   AF-A0A0Q6CJT4-F1
#
_cell.length_a   1.000
_cell.length_b   1.000
_cell.length_c   1.000
_cell.angle_alpha   90.00
_cell.angle_beta   90.00
_cell.angle_gamma   90.00
#
_symmetry.space_group_name_H-M   'P 1'
#
loop_
_entity.id
_entity.type
_entity.pdbx_description
1 polymer ?
#
loop_
_entity_poly.entity_id
_entity_poly.type
_entity_poly.pdbx_seq_one_letter_code
_entity_poly.pdbx_strand_id
1 'polypeptide(L)'
;MSNTDPLKLTAAAPAVTSAGVKALTTPDVASTALSTPKTGLAQGAAWKETLPAQINDSVADKVKELSSQDSVLMQQAKADGLKIANRRGLLNSSMAAGAVQDSTLRSILPIAAQDANQAFQKNMQGKDFEFRMLGQDDDQEWQSGEKGLDRASTEGIAKAQRELDILMQDKNISLQERQQLRDISSREGMAAAERALQEMMQGRDIASREGLANQDRINQQLLQDRSLNVQVGLAAQDRANQQLTQEREIAYQTAERNLDRGLQEKLASWNLKSSDRGQAAQMLVNMQAAFQDSYTALMANPNLDAGAREAQIVSARNLRDKNINMVEQMYAIDLKWTDADFAPAAPVAAQSTKPFNPESYLAANPDVAAAVDAGLITPEQHYEMFGKTEGRRW
;
A
#
# COMPACT_ATOMS: atom_id res chain seq x y z
N MET A 1 -12.67 15.33 -32.99
CA MET A 1 -11.58 14.87 -32.11
C MET A 1 -12.15 13.77 -31.24
N SER A 2 -11.89 12.52 -31.58
CA SER A 2 -12.41 11.36 -30.84
C SER A 2 -11.41 10.23 -30.91
N ASN A 3 -10.91 9.88 -29.73
CA ASN A 3 -10.42 8.59 -29.26
C ASN A 3 -9.33 7.89 -30.09
N THR A 4 -8.11 7.92 -29.57
CA THR A 4 -7.02 7.01 -29.97
C THR A 4 -6.46 6.34 -28.72
N ASP A 5 -6.96 5.12 -28.46
CA ASP A 5 -6.31 4.11 -27.63
C ASP A 5 -4.93 3.78 -28.21
N PRO A 6 -3.85 3.80 -27.42
CA PRO A 6 -2.56 3.33 -27.88
C PRO A 6 -2.29 1.89 -27.42
N LEU A 7 -1.55 1.18 -28.28
CA LEU A 7 -0.75 -0.04 -28.01
C LEU A 7 -1.38 -1.40 -28.34
N LYS A 8 -1.36 -1.72 -29.65
CA LYS A 8 -0.96 -3.05 -30.13
C LYS A 8 0.57 -3.15 -30.11
N LEU A 9 1.13 -4.18 -29.45
CA LEU A 9 2.38 -4.83 -29.88
C LEU A 9 2.42 -6.31 -29.46
N THR A 10 2.32 -7.16 -30.48
CA THR A 10 2.90 -8.50 -30.72
C THR A 10 3.58 -9.26 -29.57
N ALA A 11 3.24 -10.55 -29.39
CA ALA A 11 4.10 -11.71 -29.76
C ALA A 11 3.73 -13.02 -29.05
N ALA A 12 3.79 -14.11 -29.84
CA ALA A 12 4.15 -15.49 -29.49
C ALA A 12 3.30 -16.30 -28.47
N ALA A 13 2.66 -17.35 -28.99
CA ALA A 13 2.35 -18.55 -28.22
C ALA A 13 3.63 -19.34 -27.94
N PRO A 14 3.76 -19.95 -26.75
CA PRO A 14 3.75 -21.40 -26.70
C PRO A 14 2.84 -21.97 -25.59
N ALA A 15 2.40 -23.20 -25.79
CA ALA A 15 1.46 -23.92 -24.94
C ALA A 15 1.89 -23.97 -23.47
N VAL A 16 0.97 -23.61 -22.57
CA VAL A 16 1.02 -23.95 -21.14
C VAL A 16 -0.24 -24.73 -20.82
N THR A 17 -0.02 -25.92 -20.28
CA THR A 17 -0.99 -26.91 -19.84
C THR A 17 -2.03 -26.28 -18.90
N SER A 18 -3.31 -26.55 -19.16
CA SER A 18 -4.41 -26.18 -18.28
C SER A 18 -4.36 -27.01 -16.99
N ALA A 19 -3.61 -26.55 -16.01
CA ALA A 19 -3.72 -27.02 -14.64
C ALA A 19 -5.02 -26.45 -14.03
N GLY A 20 -6.00 -27.34 -13.83
CA GLY A 20 -6.90 -27.29 -12.67
C GLY A 20 -7.92 -26.15 -12.61
N VAL A 21 -8.87 -26.09 -13.54
CA VAL A 21 -10.22 -25.62 -13.18
C VAL A 21 -10.93 -26.81 -12.53
N LYS A 22 -10.76 -26.95 -11.21
CA LYS A 22 -11.54 -27.91 -10.43
C LYS A 22 -12.97 -27.38 -10.40
N ALA A 23 -13.83 -28.02 -11.19
CA ALA A 23 -15.27 -27.81 -11.11
C ALA A 23 -15.69 -27.88 -9.63
N LEU A 24 -16.46 -26.90 -9.19
CA LEU A 24 -17.09 -26.88 -7.88
C LEU A 24 -18.15 -27.99 -7.90
N THR A 25 -17.70 -29.23 -7.69
CA THR A 25 -18.56 -30.38 -7.46
C THR A 25 -19.25 -30.13 -6.13
N THR A 26 -20.58 -30.07 -6.17
CA THR A 26 -21.47 -30.30 -5.03
C THR A 26 -20.86 -31.32 -4.08
N PRO A 27 -20.97 -31.15 -2.75
CA PRO A 27 -20.53 -32.20 -1.84
C PRO A 27 -21.30 -33.46 -2.25
N ASP A 28 -20.53 -34.44 -2.72
CA ASP A 28 -20.97 -35.80 -2.93
C ASP A 28 -21.40 -36.28 -1.54
N VAL A 29 -22.69 -36.12 -1.25
CA VAL A 29 -23.35 -36.91 -0.23
C VAL A 29 -23.28 -38.32 -0.79
N ALA A 30 -22.13 -38.97 -0.54
CA ALA A 30 -21.97 -40.39 -0.72
C ALA A 30 -23.27 -40.99 -0.21
N SER A 31 -24.03 -41.58 -1.13
CA SER A 31 -25.21 -42.34 -0.82
C SER A 31 -24.71 -43.41 0.13
N THR A 32 -24.82 -43.11 1.43
CA THR A 32 -24.62 -44.09 2.46
C THR A 32 -25.78 -45.00 2.18
N ALA A 33 -25.51 -46.08 1.43
CA ALA A 33 -26.47 -47.10 1.14
C ALA A 33 -27.14 -47.34 2.48
N LEU A 34 -28.44 -47.02 2.54
CA LEU A 34 -29.28 -47.47 3.63
C LEU A 34 -28.97 -48.96 3.66
N SER A 35 -28.17 -49.40 4.64
CA SER A 35 -27.92 -50.80 4.83
C SER A 35 -29.32 -51.33 4.98
N THR A 36 -29.73 -52.11 3.98
CA THR A 36 -31.01 -52.81 4.01
C THR A 36 -31.07 -53.40 5.42
N PRO A 37 -32.14 -53.12 6.19
CA PRO A 37 -32.27 -53.77 7.48
C PRO A 37 -32.06 -55.24 7.17
N LYS A 38 -31.02 -55.81 7.75
CA LYS A 38 -30.67 -57.21 7.54
C LYS A 38 -31.93 -57.92 7.99
N THR A 39 -32.77 -58.30 7.04
CA THR A 39 -33.92 -59.14 7.29
C THR A 39 -33.30 -60.47 7.65
N GLY A 40 -32.86 -60.56 8.90
CA GLY A 40 -32.27 -61.73 9.53
C GLY A 40 -33.33 -62.79 9.79
N LEU A 41 -34.35 -62.87 8.94
CA LEU A 41 -35.07 -64.11 8.74
C LEU A 41 -34.22 -64.88 7.75
N ALA A 42 -33.20 -65.55 8.30
CA ALA A 42 -32.48 -66.58 7.59
C ALA A 42 -33.52 -67.50 6.92
N GLN A 43 -33.30 -67.80 5.64
CA GLN A 43 -33.99 -68.86 4.92
C GLN A 43 -34.14 -70.04 5.88
N GLY A 44 -35.39 -70.42 6.17
CA GLY A 44 -35.75 -71.32 7.26
C GLY A 44 -34.72 -72.41 7.42
N ALA A 45 -33.98 -72.34 8.54
CA ALA A 45 -33.05 -73.38 8.89
C ALA A 45 -33.85 -74.69 8.83
N ALA A 46 -33.48 -75.57 7.90
CA ALA A 46 -34.08 -76.89 7.83
C ALA A 46 -33.86 -77.51 9.20
N TRP A 47 -34.95 -77.61 9.97
CA TRP A 47 -34.94 -78.26 11.29
C TRP A 47 -34.31 -79.63 11.07
N LYS A 48 -33.07 -79.78 11.55
CA LYS A 48 -32.37 -81.05 11.49
C LYS A 48 -33.06 -81.92 12.53
N GLU A 49 -34.09 -82.63 12.08
CA GLU A 49 -34.84 -83.59 12.87
C GLU A 49 -33.93 -84.81 13.12
N THR A 50 -32.97 -84.68 14.02
CA THR A 50 -32.22 -85.82 14.55
C THR A 50 -33.03 -86.40 15.71
N LEU A 51 -34.14 -87.06 15.38
CA LEU A 51 -34.91 -87.82 16.35
C LEU A 51 -34.00 -88.91 16.94
N PRO A 52 -33.86 -89.00 18.28
CA PRO A 52 -33.29 -90.19 18.87
C PRO A 52 -34.14 -91.40 18.48
N ALA A 53 -33.50 -92.55 18.23
CA ALA A 53 -34.20 -93.74 17.75
C ALA A 53 -35.37 -94.10 18.68
N GLN A 54 -36.61 -93.99 18.16
CA GLN A 54 -37.83 -94.30 18.91
C GLN A 54 -37.81 -95.77 19.35
N ILE A 55 -38.11 -96.05 20.62
CA ILE A 55 -38.19 -97.43 21.12
C ILE A 55 -39.46 -98.07 20.54
N ASN A 56 -39.37 -99.26 19.95
CA ASN A 56 -40.55 -99.94 19.38
C ASN A 56 -41.61 -100.21 20.47
N ASP A 57 -42.79 -99.61 20.31
CA ASP A 57 -43.96 -99.67 21.19
C ASP A 57 -45.12 -100.50 20.62
N SER A 58 -44.89 -101.21 19.51
CA SER A 58 -45.87 -102.12 18.91
C SER A 58 -45.97 -103.44 19.67
N VAL A 59 -47.16 -103.75 20.20
CA VAL A 59 -47.44 -105.03 20.87
C VAL A 59 -47.21 -106.19 19.90
N ALA A 60 -47.58 -106.06 18.63
CA ALA A 60 -47.42 -107.12 17.63
C ALA A 60 -45.94 -107.46 17.39
N ASP A 61 -45.09 -106.44 17.30
CA ASP A 61 -43.65 -106.63 17.14
C ASP A 61 -43.02 -107.20 18.42
N LYS A 62 -43.51 -106.78 19.60
CA LYS A 62 -43.06 -107.33 20.88
C LYS A 62 -43.48 -108.77 21.10
N VAL A 63 -44.69 -109.17 20.70
CA VAL A 63 -45.11 -110.58 20.71
C VAL A 63 -44.24 -111.39 19.76
N LYS A 64 -43.95 -110.87 18.56
CA LYS A 64 -43.05 -111.51 17.59
C LYS A 64 -41.64 -111.66 18.14
N GLU A 65 -41.10 -110.62 18.78
CA GLU A 65 -39.79 -110.63 19.42
C GLU A 65 -39.72 -111.67 20.55
N LEU A 66 -40.68 -111.64 21.49
CA LEU A 66 -40.72 -112.54 22.64
C LEU A 66 -41.04 -114.00 22.29
N SER A 67 -41.85 -114.24 21.26
CA SER A 67 -42.15 -115.60 20.78
C SER A 67 -41.01 -116.23 19.98
N SER A 68 -40.14 -115.40 19.38
CA SER A 68 -38.97 -115.86 18.64
C SER A 68 -37.80 -116.28 19.54
N GLN A 69 -37.80 -115.83 20.80
CA GLN A 69 -36.76 -116.15 21.76
C GLN A 69 -37.19 -117.38 22.58
N ASP A 70 -36.38 -118.44 22.62
CA ASP A 70 -36.58 -119.63 23.47
C ASP A 70 -36.38 -119.29 24.96
N SER A 71 -37.21 -118.39 25.49
CA SER A 71 -37.16 -117.89 26.86
C SER A 71 -37.65 -118.94 27.86
N VAL A 72 -37.20 -118.86 29.11
CA VAL A 72 -37.69 -119.72 30.21
C VAL A 72 -39.21 -119.65 30.33
N LEU A 73 -39.80 -118.48 30.06
CA LEU A 73 -41.24 -118.28 30.02
C LEU A 73 -41.92 -119.12 28.92
N MET A 74 -41.28 -119.23 27.74
CA MET A 74 -41.78 -120.05 26.62
C MET A 74 -41.77 -121.53 26.98
N GLN A 75 -40.71 -121.99 27.65
CA GLN A 75 -40.60 -123.37 28.10
C GLN A 75 -41.68 -123.70 29.15
N GLN A 76 -41.95 -122.77 30.08
CA GLN A 76 -43.02 -122.92 31.06
C GLN A 76 -44.40 -122.94 30.39
N ALA A 77 -44.68 -122.00 29.49
CA ALA A 77 -45.95 -121.93 28.78
C ALA A 77 -46.19 -123.17 27.90
N LYS A 78 -45.12 -123.72 27.29
CA LYS A 78 -45.16 -124.99 26.55
C LYS A 78 -45.46 -126.17 27.46
N ALA A 79 -44.83 -126.24 28.63
CA ALA A 79 -45.12 -127.27 29.62
C ALA A 79 -46.59 -127.21 30.08
N ASP A 80 -47.13 -126.01 30.29
CA ASP A 80 -48.51 -125.83 30.71
C ASP A 80 -49.52 -126.18 29.60
N GLY A 81 -49.24 -125.81 28.35
CA GLY A 81 -50.04 -126.24 27.19
C GLY A 81 -50.08 -127.76 27.04
N LEU A 82 -48.95 -128.45 27.23
CA LEU A 82 -48.88 -129.91 27.22
C LEU A 82 -49.66 -130.54 28.39
N LYS A 83 -49.62 -129.94 29.58
CA LYS A 83 -50.44 -130.40 30.72
C LYS A 83 -51.93 -130.27 30.42
N ILE A 84 -52.36 -129.18 29.77
CA ILE A 84 -53.75 -128.97 29.36
C ILE A 84 -54.16 -130.02 28.30
N ALA A 85 -53.31 -130.27 27.32
CA ALA A 85 -53.54 -131.31 26.32
C ALA A 85 -53.64 -132.72 26.95
N ASN A 86 -52.81 -133.01 27.95
CA ASN A 86 -52.84 -134.27 28.71
C ASN A 86 -54.15 -134.43 29.49
N ARG A 87 -54.59 -133.40 30.22
CA ARG A 87 -55.88 -133.42 30.93
C ARG A 87 -57.07 -133.66 30.01
N ARG A 88 -56.95 -133.30 28.73
CA ARG A 88 -57.99 -133.51 27.71
C ARG A 88 -57.84 -134.81 26.92
N GLY A 89 -56.79 -135.61 27.17
CA GLY A 89 -56.50 -136.85 26.44
C GLY A 89 -55.98 -136.63 25.00
N LEU A 90 -55.49 -135.42 24.67
CA LEU A 90 -55.19 -134.98 23.31
C LEU A 90 -53.69 -134.90 22.99
N LEU A 91 -52.82 -135.55 23.77
CA LEU A 91 -51.36 -135.39 23.69
C LEU A 91 -50.75 -135.72 22.31
N ASN A 92 -51.31 -136.69 21.59
CA ASN A 92 -50.77 -137.16 20.30
C ASN A 92 -51.47 -136.55 19.08
N SER A 93 -52.33 -135.55 19.28
CA SER A 93 -53.08 -134.90 18.20
C SER A 93 -52.46 -133.54 17.87
N SER A 94 -52.67 -133.04 16.64
CA SER A 94 -52.33 -131.66 16.24
C SER A 94 -52.92 -130.59 17.19
N MET A 95 -53.97 -130.95 17.92
CA MET A 95 -54.55 -130.15 19.00
C MET A 95 -53.59 -129.90 20.18
N ALA A 96 -52.62 -130.77 20.45
CA ALA A 96 -51.59 -130.54 21.47
C ALA A 96 -50.65 -129.39 21.09
N ALA A 97 -50.27 -129.28 19.80
CA ALA A 97 -49.48 -128.16 19.30
C ALA A 97 -50.26 -126.84 19.36
N GLY A 98 -51.56 -126.88 19.02
CA GLY A 98 -52.45 -125.73 19.19
C GLY A 98 -52.62 -125.30 20.65
N ALA A 99 -52.70 -126.23 21.59
CA ALA A 99 -52.78 -125.94 23.02
C ALA A 99 -51.49 -125.31 23.58
N VAL A 100 -50.33 -125.72 23.07
CA VAL A 100 -49.04 -125.09 23.39
C VAL A 100 -48.97 -123.67 22.85
N GLN A 101 -49.32 -123.45 21.58
CA GLN A 101 -49.33 -122.11 20.97
C GLN A 101 -50.31 -121.17 21.69
N ASP A 102 -51.50 -121.65 22.05
CA ASP A 102 -52.48 -120.88 22.82
C ASP A 102 -51.95 -120.53 24.23
N SER A 103 -51.37 -121.51 24.94
CA SER A 103 -50.76 -121.26 26.26
C SER A 103 -49.59 -120.29 26.20
N THR A 104 -48.77 -120.38 25.14
CA THR A 104 -47.67 -119.46 24.87
C THR A 104 -48.15 -118.05 24.60
N LEU A 105 -49.14 -117.87 23.72
CA LEU A 105 -49.71 -116.55 23.44
C LEU A 105 -50.34 -115.94 24.70
N ARG A 106 -51.06 -116.74 25.50
CA ARG A 106 -51.64 -116.29 26.77
C ARG A 106 -50.59 -115.78 27.77
N SER A 107 -49.41 -116.38 27.79
CA SER A 107 -48.31 -115.95 28.66
C SER A 107 -47.56 -114.72 28.13
N ILE A 108 -47.40 -114.58 26.81
CA ILE A 108 -46.62 -113.48 26.19
C ILE A 108 -47.42 -112.19 26.08
N LEU A 109 -48.69 -112.28 25.65
CA LEU A 109 -49.54 -111.10 25.41
C LEU A 109 -49.52 -110.07 26.55
N PRO A 110 -49.66 -110.45 27.84
CA PRO A 110 -49.62 -109.47 28.93
C PRO A 110 -48.25 -108.78 29.08
N ILE A 111 -47.14 -109.49 28.85
CA ILE A 111 -45.78 -108.93 28.96
C ILE A 111 -45.48 -108.03 27.77
N ALA A 112 -45.82 -108.47 26.55
CA ALA A 112 -45.68 -107.66 25.35
C ALA A 112 -46.50 -106.37 25.43
N ALA A 113 -47.72 -106.44 25.98
CA ALA A 113 -48.54 -105.26 26.24
C ALA A 113 -47.93 -104.34 27.31
N GLN A 114 -47.31 -104.90 28.35
CA GLN A 114 -46.63 -104.12 29.39
C GLN A 114 -45.37 -103.41 28.86
N ASP A 115 -44.54 -104.10 28.08
CA ASP A 115 -43.31 -103.54 27.50
C ASP A 115 -43.62 -102.49 26.42
N ALA A 116 -44.62 -102.75 25.58
CA ALA A 116 -45.13 -101.77 24.62
C ALA A 116 -45.61 -100.50 25.31
N ASN A 117 -46.34 -100.64 26.43
CA ASN A 117 -46.79 -99.48 27.21
C ASN A 117 -45.61 -98.73 27.86
N GLN A 118 -44.58 -99.42 28.34
CA GLN A 118 -43.37 -98.78 28.86
C GLN A 118 -42.57 -98.06 27.76
N ALA A 119 -42.46 -98.66 26.56
CA ALA A 119 -41.81 -98.04 25.41
C ALA A 119 -42.56 -96.79 24.95
N PHE A 120 -43.89 -96.87 24.86
CA PHE A 120 -44.74 -95.72 24.54
C PHE A 120 -44.58 -94.59 25.57
N GLN A 121 -44.57 -94.90 26.87
CA GLN A 121 -44.34 -93.90 27.93
C GLN A 121 -42.97 -93.23 27.81
N LYS A 122 -41.91 -93.99 27.50
CA LYS A 122 -40.56 -93.42 27.29
C LYS A 122 -40.49 -92.56 26.04
N ASN A 123 -41.13 -92.98 24.95
CA ASN A 123 -41.22 -92.18 23.72
C ASN A 123 -41.95 -90.86 23.97
N MET A 124 -43.05 -90.89 24.74
CA MET A 124 -43.78 -89.68 25.14
C MET A 124 -42.91 -88.77 26.03
N GLN A 125 -42.22 -89.32 27.05
CA GLN A 125 -41.34 -88.53 27.92
C GLN A 125 -40.17 -87.90 27.15
N GLY A 126 -39.60 -88.61 26.18
CA GLY A 126 -38.54 -88.08 25.31
C GLY A 126 -39.03 -86.90 24.48
N LYS A 127 -40.21 -87.03 23.86
CA LYS A 127 -40.85 -85.94 23.11
C LYS A 127 -41.20 -84.76 24.01
N ASP A 128 -41.77 -85.01 25.19
CA ASP A 128 -42.11 -83.94 26.15
C ASP A 128 -40.88 -83.16 26.63
N PHE A 129 -39.75 -83.84 26.83
CA PHE A 129 -38.49 -83.20 27.18
C PHE A 129 -37.95 -82.33 26.05
N GLU A 130 -38.02 -82.81 24.81
CA GLU A 130 -37.60 -82.08 23.62
C GLU A 130 -38.46 -80.84 23.37
N PHE A 131 -39.79 -80.97 23.42
CA PHE A 131 -40.71 -79.82 23.29
C PHE A 131 -40.45 -78.76 24.37
N ARG A 132 -40.09 -79.19 25.59
CA ARG A 132 -39.73 -78.26 26.66
C ARG A 132 -38.42 -77.54 26.39
N MET A 133 -37.40 -78.22 25.85
CA MET A 133 -36.14 -77.57 25.49
C MET A 133 -36.29 -76.63 24.31
N LEU A 134 -36.99 -77.04 23.25
CA LEU A 134 -37.27 -76.18 22.09
C LEU A 134 -38.04 -74.91 22.50
N GLY A 135 -39.08 -75.06 23.34
CA GLY A 135 -39.80 -73.90 23.86
C GLY A 135 -38.92 -72.98 24.71
N GLN A 136 -37.98 -73.54 25.48
CA GLN A 136 -37.05 -72.75 26.29
C GLN A 136 -36.03 -71.97 25.44
N ASP A 137 -35.55 -72.55 24.35
CA ASP A 137 -34.62 -71.89 23.43
C ASP A 137 -35.31 -70.77 22.64
N ASP A 138 -36.53 -71.03 22.15
CA ASP A 138 -37.36 -70.02 21.46
C ASP A 138 -37.69 -68.83 22.38
N ASP A 139 -38.06 -69.11 23.65
CA ASP A 139 -38.34 -68.07 24.65
C ASP A 139 -37.08 -67.24 24.98
N GLN A 140 -35.91 -67.88 25.04
CA GLN A 140 -34.64 -67.17 25.28
C GLN A 140 -34.22 -66.31 24.07
N GLU A 141 -34.38 -66.83 22.86
CA GLU A 141 -34.04 -66.11 21.64
C GLU A 141 -34.93 -64.87 21.49
N TRP A 142 -36.25 -65.00 21.71
CA TRP A 142 -37.19 -63.88 21.71
C TRP A 142 -36.81 -62.80 22.73
N GLN A 143 -36.57 -63.18 23.99
CA GLN A 143 -36.17 -62.24 25.04
C GLN A 143 -34.83 -61.55 24.74
N SER A 144 -33.90 -62.26 24.10
CA SER A 144 -32.62 -61.68 23.69
C SER A 144 -32.79 -60.65 22.56
N GLY A 145 -33.71 -60.91 21.63
CA GLY A 145 -34.07 -60.01 20.54
C GLY A 145 -34.71 -58.72 21.06
N GLU A 146 -35.67 -58.83 21.98
CA GLU A 146 -36.34 -57.68 22.61
C GLU A 146 -35.34 -56.80 23.38
N LYS A 147 -34.50 -57.40 24.23
CA LYS A 147 -33.41 -56.69 24.92
C LYS A 147 -32.36 -56.10 23.98
N GLY A 148 -32.21 -56.67 22.77
CA GLY A 148 -31.36 -56.14 21.72
C GLY A 148 -31.93 -54.87 21.11
N LEU A 149 -33.22 -54.87 20.79
CA LEU A 149 -33.95 -53.72 20.25
C LEU A 149 -34.00 -52.56 21.24
N ASP A 150 -34.27 -52.82 22.53
CA ASP A 150 -34.31 -51.79 23.56
C ASP A 150 -32.95 -51.11 23.75
N ARG A 151 -31.86 -51.89 23.74
CA ARG A 151 -30.50 -51.34 23.75
C ARG A 151 -30.21 -50.52 22.50
N ALA A 152 -30.55 -51.02 21.32
CA ALA A 152 -30.34 -50.30 20.06
C ALA A 152 -31.11 -48.97 20.03
N SER A 153 -32.36 -48.96 20.53
CA SER A 153 -33.19 -47.76 20.65
C SER A 153 -32.56 -46.75 21.62
N THR A 154 -32.19 -47.20 22.82
CA THR A 154 -31.58 -46.35 23.85
C THR A 154 -30.25 -45.77 23.39
N GLU A 155 -29.40 -46.58 22.76
CA GLU A 155 -28.15 -46.14 22.16
C GLU A 155 -28.35 -45.15 21.01
N GLY A 156 -29.39 -45.36 20.19
CA GLY A 156 -29.78 -44.45 19.12
C GLY A 156 -30.15 -43.06 19.65
N ILE A 157 -30.99 -43.00 20.69
CA ILE A 157 -31.38 -41.75 21.35
C ILE A 157 -30.15 -41.06 21.97
N ALA A 158 -29.29 -41.80 22.66
CA ALA A 158 -28.08 -41.25 23.27
C ALA A 158 -27.05 -40.76 22.24
N LYS A 159 -26.99 -41.36 21.04
CA LYS A 159 -26.19 -40.85 19.92
C LYS A 159 -26.77 -39.55 19.38
N ALA A 160 -28.08 -39.51 19.11
CA ALA A 160 -28.75 -38.32 18.60
C ALA A 160 -28.62 -37.12 19.56
N GLN A 161 -28.70 -37.35 20.88
CA GLN A 161 -28.48 -36.29 21.88
C GLN A 161 -27.05 -35.74 21.87
N ARG A 162 -26.04 -36.60 21.74
CA ARG A 162 -24.64 -36.16 21.64
C ARG A 162 -24.37 -35.38 20.36
N GLU A 163 -24.94 -35.83 19.24
CA GLU A 163 -24.82 -35.09 17.96
C GLU A 163 -25.46 -33.71 18.04
N LEU A 164 -26.62 -33.59 18.71
CA LEU A 164 -27.25 -32.30 18.94
C LEU A 164 -26.41 -31.37 19.82
N ASP A 165 -25.78 -31.91 20.87
CA ASP A 165 -24.92 -31.14 21.77
C ASP A 165 -23.67 -30.60 21.02
N ILE A 166 -23.03 -31.46 20.21
CA ILE A 166 -21.92 -31.06 19.35
C ILE A 166 -22.35 -29.96 18.36
N LEU A 167 -23.51 -30.10 17.71
CA LEU A 167 -24.02 -29.10 16.77
C LEU A 167 -24.31 -27.77 17.47
N MET A 168 -24.89 -27.80 18.67
CA MET A 168 -25.17 -26.59 19.45
C MET A 168 -23.88 -25.91 19.89
N GLN A 169 -22.89 -26.69 20.31
CA GLN A 169 -21.57 -26.18 20.67
C GLN A 169 -20.88 -25.54 19.46
N ASP A 170 -20.88 -26.20 18.30
CA ASP A 170 -20.32 -25.69 17.04
C ASP A 170 -21.00 -24.40 16.57
N LYS A 171 -22.33 -24.33 16.65
CA LYS A 171 -23.08 -23.11 16.36
C LYS A 171 -22.73 -21.97 17.31
N ASN A 172 -22.53 -22.25 18.59
CA ASN A 172 -22.16 -21.23 19.56
C ASN A 172 -20.73 -20.72 19.32
N ILE A 173 -19.78 -21.64 19.05
CA ILE A 173 -18.39 -21.29 18.71
C ILE A 173 -18.36 -20.43 17.44
N SER A 174 -19.05 -20.85 16.37
CA SER A 174 -19.08 -20.08 15.12
C SER A 174 -19.71 -18.69 15.25
N LEU A 175 -20.72 -18.52 16.12
CA LEU A 175 -21.27 -17.20 16.43
C LEU A 175 -20.27 -16.33 17.20
N GLN A 176 -19.58 -16.89 18.18
CA GLN A 176 -18.53 -16.20 18.93
C GLN A 176 -17.38 -15.78 18.02
N GLU A 177 -16.91 -16.67 17.13
CA GLU A 177 -15.88 -16.36 16.14
C GLU A 177 -16.31 -15.21 15.22
N ARG A 178 -17.55 -15.23 14.71
CA ARG A 178 -18.08 -14.13 13.88
C ARG A 178 -18.15 -12.80 14.63
N GLN A 179 -18.46 -12.83 15.93
CA GLN A 179 -18.46 -11.62 16.75
C GLN A 179 -17.04 -11.11 16.97
N GLN A 180 -16.10 -11.98 17.34
CA GLN A 180 -14.69 -11.64 17.50
C GLN A 180 -14.10 -11.07 16.21
N LEU A 181 -14.39 -11.67 15.05
CA LEU A 181 -13.92 -11.17 13.75
C LEU A 181 -14.47 -9.77 13.44
N ARG A 182 -15.74 -9.49 13.77
CA ARG A 182 -16.30 -8.13 13.64
C ARG A 182 -15.63 -7.14 14.57
N ASP A 183 -15.38 -7.52 15.81
CA ASP A 183 -14.72 -6.66 16.80
C ASP A 183 -13.27 -6.37 16.39
N ILE A 184 -12.53 -7.37 15.90
CA ILE A 184 -11.17 -7.22 15.37
C ILE A 184 -11.19 -6.29 14.16
N SER A 185 -12.06 -6.55 13.16
CA SER A 185 -12.16 -5.72 11.97
C SER A 185 -12.52 -4.27 12.29
N SER A 186 -13.40 -4.04 13.27
CA SER A 186 -13.74 -2.70 13.75
C SER A 186 -12.55 -2.01 14.42
N ARG A 187 -11.82 -2.71 15.30
CA ARG A 187 -10.61 -2.18 15.94
C ARG A 187 -9.52 -1.86 14.93
N GLU A 188 -9.30 -2.72 13.94
CA GLU A 188 -8.34 -2.48 12.87
C GLU A 188 -8.73 -1.28 12.01
N GLY A 189 -10.03 -1.12 11.71
CA GLY A 189 -10.54 0.06 11.02
C GLY A 189 -10.30 1.35 11.79
N MET A 190 -10.55 1.36 13.10
CA MET A 190 -10.25 2.52 13.96
C MET A 190 -8.75 2.80 14.03
N ALA A 191 -7.91 1.78 14.21
CA ALA A 191 -6.46 1.93 14.25
C ALA A 191 -5.87 2.39 12.91
N ALA A 192 -6.48 2.00 11.79
CA ALA A 192 -6.12 2.51 10.47
C ALA A 192 -6.53 3.99 10.30
N ALA A 193 -7.74 4.36 10.74
CA ALA A 193 -8.21 5.74 10.72
C ALA A 193 -7.36 6.66 11.61
N GLU A 194 -6.96 6.19 12.78
CA GLU A 194 -6.10 6.92 13.71
C GLU A 194 -4.69 7.12 13.13
N ARG A 195 -4.11 6.09 12.50
CA ARG A 195 -2.85 6.23 11.77
C ARG A 195 -2.95 7.22 10.62
N ALA A 196 -4.02 7.16 9.82
CA ALA A 196 -4.22 8.10 8.71
C ALA A 196 -4.35 9.56 9.19
N LEU A 197 -5.06 9.77 10.32
CA LEU A 197 -5.15 11.10 10.95
C LEU A 197 -3.77 11.58 11.42
N GLN A 198 -3.00 10.69 12.06
CA GLN A 198 -1.67 11.00 12.56
C GLN A 198 -0.70 11.34 11.41
N GLU A 199 -0.76 10.59 10.31
CA GLU A 199 0.00 10.87 9.09
C GLU A 199 -0.38 12.22 8.48
N MET A 200 -1.67 12.57 8.46
CA MET A 200 -2.13 13.86 7.95
C MET A 200 -1.62 15.03 8.81
N MET A 201 -1.65 14.90 10.14
CA MET A 201 -1.11 15.93 11.03
C MET A 201 0.41 16.08 10.87
N GLN A 202 1.14 14.97 10.83
CA GLN A 202 2.58 15.01 10.58
C GLN A 202 2.91 15.62 9.22
N GLY A 203 2.18 15.24 8.17
CA GLY A 203 2.34 15.81 6.83
C GLY A 203 2.07 17.32 6.81
N ARG A 204 1.06 17.79 7.54
CA ARG A 204 0.75 19.22 7.66
C ARG A 204 1.83 19.97 8.44
N ASP A 205 2.34 19.40 9.52
CA ASP A 205 3.43 19.99 10.31
C ASP A 205 4.72 20.08 9.51
N ILE A 206 5.06 19.03 8.75
CA ILE A 206 6.22 19.00 7.86
C ILE A 206 6.07 20.06 6.77
N ALA A 207 4.93 20.08 6.06
CA ALA A 207 4.67 21.07 5.03
C ALA A 207 4.74 22.51 5.56
N SER A 208 4.24 22.76 6.78
CA SER A 208 4.33 24.07 7.42
C SER A 208 5.78 24.45 7.75
N ARG A 209 6.57 23.51 8.28
CA ARG A 209 8.00 23.75 8.61
C ARG A 209 8.83 23.97 7.35
N GLU A 210 8.59 23.18 6.31
CA GLU A 210 9.25 23.33 5.01
C GLU A 210 8.89 24.67 4.35
N GLY A 211 7.63 25.10 4.43
CA GLY A 211 7.19 26.41 3.96
C GLY A 211 7.94 27.55 4.64
N LEU A 212 8.05 27.53 5.98
CA LEU A 212 8.81 28.51 6.74
C LEU A 212 10.30 28.49 6.40
N ALA A 213 10.91 27.30 6.28
CA ALA A 213 12.32 27.17 5.92
C ALA A 213 12.60 27.65 4.48
N ASN A 214 11.68 27.41 3.55
CA ASN A 214 11.78 27.93 2.17
C ASN A 214 11.69 29.44 2.16
N GLN A 215 10.75 30.01 2.90
CA GLN A 215 10.60 31.47 3.00
C GLN A 215 11.84 32.13 3.63
N ASP A 216 12.41 31.52 4.66
CA ASP A 216 13.63 32.01 5.29
C ASP A 216 14.82 31.96 4.33
N ARG A 217 14.98 30.87 3.55
CA ARG A 217 16.00 30.78 2.50
C ARG A 217 15.85 31.85 1.42
N ILE A 218 14.62 32.11 0.96
CA ILE A 218 14.33 33.17 -0.01
C ILE A 218 14.68 34.54 0.55
N ASN A 219 14.31 34.82 1.81
CA ASN A 219 14.62 36.09 2.47
C ASN A 219 16.15 36.27 2.61
N GLN A 220 16.87 35.23 2.99
CA GLN A 220 18.33 35.27 3.08
C GLN A 220 18.99 35.52 1.72
N GLN A 221 18.49 34.88 0.65
CA GLN A 221 18.95 35.12 -0.72
C GLN A 221 18.68 36.57 -1.16
N LEU A 222 17.47 37.08 -0.94
CA LEU A 222 17.11 38.45 -1.28
C LEU A 222 17.99 39.48 -0.56
N LEU A 223 18.34 39.23 0.71
CA LEU A 223 19.25 40.08 1.47
C LEU A 223 20.67 40.04 0.89
N GLN A 224 21.16 38.87 0.49
CA GLN A 224 22.45 38.76 -0.19
C GLN A 224 22.44 39.49 -1.53
N ASP A 225 21.44 39.28 -2.37
CA ASP A 225 21.31 39.94 -3.67
C ASP A 225 21.21 41.46 -3.53
N ARG A 226 20.45 41.95 -2.55
CA ARG A 226 20.38 43.38 -2.23
C ARG A 226 21.75 43.90 -1.80
N SER A 227 22.49 43.17 -0.96
CA SER A 227 23.84 43.58 -0.54
C SER A 227 24.82 43.66 -1.72
N LEU A 228 24.75 42.69 -2.64
CA LEU A 228 25.57 42.65 -3.84
C LEU A 228 25.22 43.80 -4.79
N ASN A 229 23.92 44.05 -5.02
CA ASN A 229 23.47 45.16 -5.85
C ASN A 229 23.93 46.51 -5.31
N VAL A 230 23.86 46.72 -3.98
CA VAL A 230 24.37 47.95 -3.35
C VAL A 230 25.89 48.07 -3.56
N GLN A 231 26.63 46.98 -3.36
CA GLN A 231 28.09 46.98 -3.54
C GLN A 231 28.51 47.27 -4.99
N VAL A 232 27.82 46.67 -5.96
CA VAL A 232 28.05 46.92 -7.39
C VAL A 232 27.68 48.35 -7.76
N GLY A 233 26.56 48.87 -7.26
CA GLY A 233 26.13 50.25 -7.46
C GLY A 233 27.14 51.26 -6.92
N LEU A 234 27.64 51.05 -5.70
CA LEU A 234 28.67 51.90 -5.09
C LEU A 234 29.96 51.87 -5.90
N ALA A 235 30.43 50.68 -6.31
CA ALA A 235 31.62 50.53 -7.14
C ALA A 235 31.46 51.13 -8.55
N ALA A 236 30.25 51.11 -9.11
CA ALA A 236 29.95 51.80 -10.36
C ALA A 236 30.00 53.32 -10.20
N GLN A 237 29.43 53.84 -9.10
CA GLN A 237 29.45 55.25 -8.76
C GLN A 237 30.88 55.77 -8.53
N ASP A 238 31.70 55.01 -7.79
CA ASP A 238 33.10 55.36 -7.55
C ASP A 238 33.91 55.41 -8.84
N ARG A 239 33.71 54.44 -9.74
CA ARG A 239 34.34 54.46 -11.07
C ARG A 239 33.91 55.65 -11.89
N ALA A 240 32.62 56.02 -11.87
CA ALA A 240 32.13 57.20 -12.57
C ALA A 240 32.74 58.50 -12.01
N ASN A 241 32.84 58.63 -10.68
CA ASN A 241 33.46 59.78 -10.04
C ASN A 241 34.96 59.89 -10.36
N GLN A 242 35.67 58.77 -10.40
CA GLN A 242 37.08 58.73 -10.81
C GLN A 242 37.25 59.16 -12.27
N GLN A 243 36.39 58.67 -13.17
CA GLN A 243 36.41 59.08 -14.57
C GLN A 243 36.18 60.59 -14.73
N LEU A 244 35.18 61.14 -14.05
CA LEU A 244 34.92 62.59 -14.05
C LEU A 244 36.13 63.39 -13.55
N THR A 245 36.81 62.90 -12.52
CA THR A 245 38.01 63.57 -11.99
C THR A 245 39.14 63.54 -13.02
N GLN A 246 39.38 62.41 -13.67
CA GLN A 246 40.37 62.30 -14.75
C GLN A 246 40.02 63.16 -15.96
N GLU A 247 38.75 63.22 -16.35
CA GLU A 247 38.29 64.05 -17.46
C GLU A 247 38.48 65.54 -17.15
N ARG A 248 38.17 65.98 -15.93
CA ARG A 248 38.44 67.37 -15.48
C ARG A 248 39.93 67.67 -15.51
N GLU A 249 40.77 66.74 -15.06
CA GLU A 249 42.22 66.88 -15.08
C GLU A 249 42.76 67.00 -16.52
N ILE A 250 42.31 66.13 -17.43
CA ILE A 250 42.69 66.19 -18.86
C ILE A 250 42.23 67.51 -19.48
N ALA A 251 41.00 67.96 -19.17
CA ALA A 251 40.47 69.22 -19.67
C ALA A 251 41.29 70.41 -19.17
N TYR A 252 41.70 70.40 -17.89
CA TYR A 252 42.55 71.42 -17.29
C TYR A 252 43.93 71.48 -17.97
N GLN A 253 44.61 70.34 -18.09
CA GLN A 253 45.91 70.24 -18.76
C GLN A 253 45.83 70.65 -20.24
N THR A 254 44.73 70.33 -20.91
CA THR A 254 44.52 70.71 -22.31
C THR A 254 44.29 72.21 -22.46
N ALA A 255 43.52 72.82 -21.56
CA ALA A 255 43.31 74.26 -21.53
C ALA A 255 44.61 75.03 -21.27
N GLU A 256 45.44 74.55 -20.33
CA GLU A 256 46.75 75.13 -20.02
C GLU A 256 47.68 75.12 -21.25
N ARG A 257 47.78 73.98 -21.96
CA ARG A 257 48.57 73.88 -23.19
C ARG A 257 48.08 74.79 -24.31
N ASN A 258 46.76 75.02 -24.41
CA ASN A 258 46.19 75.91 -25.41
C ASN A 258 46.47 77.38 -25.09
N LEU A 259 46.43 77.75 -23.81
CA LEU A 259 46.83 79.09 -23.34
C LEU A 259 48.30 79.37 -23.66
N ASP A 260 49.20 78.43 -23.37
CA ASP A 260 50.62 78.56 -23.68
C ASP A 260 50.86 78.75 -25.19
N ARG A 261 50.16 77.99 -26.02
CA ARG A 261 50.25 78.10 -27.48
C ARG A 261 49.72 79.44 -27.98
N GLY A 262 48.54 79.85 -27.53
CA GLY A 262 47.93 81.13 -27.90
C GLY A 262 48.79 82.33 -27.48
N LEU A 263 49.43 82.24 -26.31
CA LEU A 263 50.37 83.24 -25.84
C LEU A 263 51.62 83.31 -26.73
N GLN A 264 52.21 82.17 -27.08
CA GLN A 264 53.37 82.11 -27.98
C GLN A 264 53.06 82.69 -29.37
N GLU A 265 51.89 82.36 -29.93
CA GLU A 265 51.45 82.89 -31.23
C GLU A 265 51.25 84.41 -31.19
N LYS A 266 50.60 84.94 -30.14
CA LYS A 266 50.41 86.39 -29.97
C LYS A 266 51.74 87.11 -29.74
N LEU A 267 52.65 86.56 -28.93
CA LEU A 267 54.00 87.11 -28.75
C LEU A 267 54.81 87.15 -30.06
N ALA A 268 54.68 86.12 -30.90
CA ALA A 268 55.32 86.06 -32.21
C ALA A 268 54.76 87.11 -33.19
N SER A 269 53.50 87.52 -33.01
CA SER A 269 52.84 88.53 -33.84
C SER A 269 53.27 89.97 -33.55
N TRP A 270 53.92 90.24 -32.40
CA TRP A 270 54.26 91.61 -31.98
C TRP A 270 55.67 92.05 -32.43
N ASN A 271 55.77 93.25 -32.99
CA ASN A 271 57.03 93.85 -33.45
C ASN A 271 57.73 94.72 -32.37
N LEU A 272 57.91 94.19 -31.15
CA LEU A 272 58.60 94.87 -30.03
C LEU A 272 60.12 94.65 -30.06
N LYS A 273 60.92 95.46 -29.35
CA LYS A 273 62.34 95.15 -29.10
C LYS A 273 62.45 93.92 -28.19
N SER A 274 63.46 93.07 -28.41
CA SER A 274 63.62 91.79 -27.69
C SER A 274 63.60 91.92 -26.15
N SER A 275 64.14 93.03 -25.60
CA SER A 275 64.13 93.30 -24.15
C SER A 275 62.73 93.57 -23.59
N ASP A 276 61.90 94.29 -24.34
CA ASP A 276 60.57 94.74 -23.89
C ASP A 276 59.54 93.61 -24.05
N ARG A 277 59.76 92.71 -25.02
CA ARG A 277 58.99 91.47 -25.18
C ARG A 277 59.03 90.60 -23.94
N GLY A 278 60.21 90.42 -23.34
CA GLY A 278 60.36 89.55 -22.17
C GLY A 278 59.58 90.07 -20.95
N GLN A 279 59.65 91.39 -20.69
CA GLN A 279 58.95 92.00 -19.55
C GLN A 279 57.44 92.05 -19.74
N ALA A 280 56.98 92.44 -20.94
CA ALA A 280 55.56 92.44 -21.29
C ALA A 280 54.96 91.02 -21.26
N ALA A 281 55.69 90.02 -21.79
CA ALA A 281 55.29 88.62 -21.74
C ALA A 281 55.14 88.12 -20.30
N GLN A 282 56.13 88.38 -19.44
CA GLN A 282 56.09 87.92 -18.05
C GLN A 282 54.96 88.56 -17.25
N MET A 283 54.68 89.85 -17.48
CA MET A 283 53.58 90.55 -16.84
C MET A 283 52.23 89.98 -17.26
N LEU A 284 52.04 89.68 -18.55
CA LEU A 284 50.83 89.04 -19.06
C LEU A 284 50.65 87.61 -18.54
N VAL A 285 51.72 86.82 -18.44
CA VAL A 285 51.68 85.47 -17.82
C VAL A 285 51.23 85.54 -16.37
N ASN A 286 51.81 86.46 -15.59
CA ASN A 286 51.46 86.60 -14.18
C ASN A 286 50.00 87.06 -13.99
N MET A 287 49.52 87.96 -14.85
CA MET A 287 48.14 88.47 -14.81
C MET A 287 47.13 87.40 -15.26
N GLN A 288 47.52 86.56 -16.23
CA GLN A 288 46.71 85.44 -16.69
C GLN A 288 46.64 84.33 -15.64
N ALA A 289 47.75 84.00 -14.98
CA ALA A 289 47.78 83.05 -13.87
C ALA A 289 46.86 83.51 -12.72
N ALA A 290 46.93 84.80 -12.35
CA ALA A 290 46.06 85.37 -11.32
C ALA A 290 44.56 85.29 -11.67
N PHE A 291 44.20 85.50 -12.94
CA PHE A 291 42.82 85.33 -13.40
C PHE A 291 42.39 83.86 -13.33
N GLN A 292 43.24 82.92 -13.76
CA GLN A 292 42.93 81.49 -13.74
C GLN A 292 42.76 80.96 -12.30
N ASP A 293 43.60 81.40 -11.37
CA ASP A 293 43.47 81.06 -9.94
C ASP A 293 42.16 81.59 -9.37
N SER A 294 41.78 82.82 -9.72
CA SER A 294 40.49 83.39 -9.30
C SER A 294 39.30 82.61 -9.89
N TYR A 295 39.40 82.20 -11.16
CA TYR A 295 38.34 81.47 -11.86
C TYR A 295 38.15 80.06 -11.29
N THR A 296 39.24 79.33 -11.06
CA THR A 296 39.21 77.99 -10.45
C THR A 296 38.68 78.02 -9.02
N ALA A 297 39.09 79.00 -8.21
CA ALA A 297 38.57 79.19 -6.85
C ALA A 297 37.07 79.49 -6.82
N LEU A 298 36.58 80.32 -7.75
CA LEU A 298 35.15 80.63 -7.89
C LEU A 298 34.33 79.42 -8.34
N MET A 299 34.87 78.59 -9.24
CA MET A 299 34.23 77.36 -9.71
C MET A 299 34.24 76.24 -8.67
N ALA A 300 35.28 76.17 -7.84
CA ALA A 300 35.40 75.20 -6.76
C ALA A 300 34.56 75.55 -5.52
N ASN A 301 34.07 76.78 -5.41
CA ASN A 301 33.29 77.22 -4.25
C ASN A 301 31.83 76.73 -4.32
N PRO A 302 31.41 75.81 -3.43
CA PRO A 302 30.06 75.25 -3.42
C PRO A 302 29.03 76.22 -2.82
N ASN A 303 29.46 77.27 -2.12
CA ASN A 303 28.58 78.21 -1.40
C ASN A 303 28.08 79.37 -2.29
N LEU A 304 28.48 79.42 -3.56
CA LEU A 304 28.01 80.41 -4.52
C LEU A 304 26.92 79.79 -5.41
N ASP A 305 25.77 80.44 -5.50
CA ASP A 305 24.76 80.08 -6.50
C ASP A 305 25.26 80.41 -7.94
N ALA A 306 24.57 79.89 -8.95
CA ALA A 306 24.99 80.04 -10.35
C ALA A 306 25.05 81.50 -10.81
N GLY A 307 24.14 82.37 -10.35
CA GLY A 307 24.10 83.79 -10.73
C GLY A 307 25.19 84.61 -10.05
N ALA A 308 25.41 84.36 -8.76
CA ALA A 308 26.50 84.96 -7.99
C ALA A 308 27.87 84.53 -8.51
N ARG A 309 28.03 83.25 -8.89
CA ARG A 309 29.25 82.73 -9.51
C ARG A 309 29.54 83.43 -10.84
N GLU A 310 28.54 83.57 -11.71
CA GLU A 310 28.72 84.26 -13.00
C GLU A 310 29.08 85.74 -12.80
N ALA A 311 28.44 86.45 -11.87
CA ALA A 311 28.76 87.84 -11.57
C ALA A 311 30.22 88.04 -11.10
N GLN A 312 30.74 87.10 -10.30
CA GLN A 312 32.14 87.13 -9.84
C GLN A 312 33.12 86.82 -10.98
N ILE A 313 32.79 85.89 -11.86
CA ILE A 313 33.60 85.59 -13.06
C ILE A 313 33.65 86.82 -13.98
N VAL A 314 32.53 87.50 -14.19
CA VAL A 314 32.47 88.73 -14.98
C VAL A 314 33.32 89.85 -14.35
N SER A 315 33.27 90.01 -13.03
CA SER A 315 34.13 90.96 -12.31
C SER A 315 35.63 90.64 -12.49
N ALA A 316 36.01 89.37 -12.40
CA ALA A 316 37.37 88.92 -12.63
C ALA A 316 37.83 89.18 -14.08
N ARG A 317 36.96 88.96 -15.08
CA ARG A 317 37.23 89.30 -16.49
C ARG A 317 37.48 90.79 -16.66
N ASN A 318 36.61 91.63 -16.11
CA ASN A 318 36.75 93.09 -16.18
C ASN A 318 38.07 93.58 -15.57
N LEU A 319 38.53 92.95 -14.48
CA LEU A 319 39.81 93.30 -13.86
C LEU A 319 40.97 92.90 -14.78
N ARG A 320 40.95 91.67 -15.32
CA ARG A 320 41.94 91.19 -16.30
C ARG A 320 42.02 92.10 -17.51
N ASP A 321 40.89 92.55 -18.05
CA ASP A 321 40.86 93.37 -19.25
C ASP A 321 41.42 94.79 -18.99
N LYS A 322 41.12 95.39 -17.82
CA LYS A 322 41.76 96.64 -17.39
C LYS A 322 43.27 96.49 -17.25
N ASN A 323 43.67 95.37 -16.68
CA ASN A 323 45.05 94.96 -16.47
C ASN A 323 45.79 94.81 -17.82
N ILE A 324 45.18 94.17 -18.81
CA ILE A 324 45.70 94.07 -20.18
C ILE A 324 45.81 95.45 -20.82
N ASN A 325 44.77 96.28 -20.70
CA ASN A 325 44.77 97.64 -21.24
C ASN A 325 45.90 98.51 -20.65
N MET A 326 46.26 98.32 -19.39
CA MET A 326 47.42 98.97 -18.79
C MET A 326 48.74 98.57 -19.47
N VAL A 327 48.88 97.29 -19.86
CA VAL A 327 50.04 96.79 -20.62
C VAL A 327 50.03 97.33 -22.05
N GLU A 328 48.86 97.40 -22.69
CA GLU A 328 48.69 98.03 -24.01
C GLU A 328 49.18 99.49 -24.00
N GLN A 329 48.79 100.26 -22.98
CA GLN A 329 49.18 101.66 -22.83
C GLN A 329 50.67 101.83 -22.51
N MET A 330 51.23 100.95 -21.67
CA MET A 330 52.63 101.06 -21.23
C MET A 330 53.63 100.73 -22.35
N TYR A 331 53.27 99.82 -23.26
CA TYR A 331 54.14 99.36 -24.35
C TYR A 331 53.67 99.75 -25.76
N ALA A 332 52.57 100.51 -25.88
CA ALA A 332 51.94 100.89 -27.15
C ALA A 332 51.63 99.69 -28.07
N ILE A 333 51.08 98.62 -27.49
CA ILE A 333 50.69 97.37 -28.17
C ILE A 333 49.16 97.32 -28.26
N ASP A 334 48.60 96.81 -29.36
CA ASP A 334 47.16 96.46 -29.46
C ASP A 334 46.98 94.98 -29.10
N LEU A 335 46.51 94.70 -27.88
CA LEU A 335 46.30 93.36 -27.31
C LEU A 335 44.81 93.03 -27.35
N LYS A 336 44.23 92.89 -28.54
CA LYS A 336 42.86 92.38 -28.66
C LYS A 336 42.84 90.90 -28.35
N TRP A 337 42.51 90.57 -27.10
CA TRP A 337 42.17 89.22 -26.71
C TRP A 337 40.67 89.01 -26.86
N THR A 338 40.28 87.89 -27.46
CA THR A 338 38.88 87.49 -27.59
C THR A 338 38.54 86.41 -26.56
N ASP A 339 37.26 86.28 -26.19
CA ASP A 339 36.79 85.18 -25.33
C ASP A 339 37.16 83.79 -25.90
N ALA A 340 37.36 83.68 -27.22
CA ALA A 340 37.81 82.46 -27.89
C ALA A 340 39.29 82.12 -27.66
N ASP A 341 40.14 83.12 -27.43
CA ASP A 341 41.58 82.92 -27.13
C ASP A 341 41.81 82.35 -25.72
N PHE A 342 40.78 82.45 -24.85
CA PHE A 342 40.78 81.98 -23.47
C PHE A 342 39.70 80.95 -23.19
N ALA A 343 38.88 80.62 -24.19
CA ALA A 343 37.92 79.56 -24.04
C ALA A 343 38.73 78.29 -23.75
N PRO A 344 38.48 77.56 -22.64
CA PRO A 344 38.92 76.18 -22.60
C PRO A 344 38.40 75.56 -23.90
N ALA A 345 39.26 74.87 -24.66
CA ALA A 345 38.83 74.16 -25.86
C ALA A 345 37.53 73.46 -25.49
N ALA A 346 36.44 73.86 -26.18
CA ALA A 346 35.08 73.66 -25.71
C ALA A 346 34.98 72.27 -25.06
N PRO A 347 34.48 72.15 -23.81
CA PRO A 347 34.37 70.86 -23.18
C PRO A 347 33.67 69.97 -24.20
N VAL A 348 34.33 68.87 -24.61
CA VAL A 348 33.70 67.85 -25.44
C VAL A 348 32.33 67.64 -24.84
N ALA A 349 31.30 68.03 -25.61
CA ALA A 349 30.03 68.50 -25.10
C ALA A 349 29.67 67.89 -23.74
N ALA A 350 29.73 68.70 -22.69
CA ALA A 350 29.23 68.32 -21.38
C ALA A 350 27.75 67.95 -21.57
N GLN A 351 27.49 66.66 -21.74
CA GLN A 351 26.16 66.12 -21.58
C GLN A 351 25.82 66.34 -20.12
N SER A 352 24.99 67.35 -19.87
CA SER A 352 24.28 67.67 -18.64
C SER A 352 24.50 66.66 -17.51
N THR A 353 25.48 66.97 -16.65
CA THR A 353 25.81 66.24 -15.41
C THR A 353 24.76 66.51 -14.34
N LYS A 354 23.51 66.10 -14.56
CA LYS A 354 22.65 65.77 -13.40
C LYS A 354 23.15 64.44 -12.83
N PRO A 355 23.04 64.15 -11.53
CA PRO A 355 23.10 62.79 -10.99
C PRO A 355 21.79 62.06 -11.29
N PHE A 356 21.85 60.74 -11.59
CA PHE A 356 20.67 59.98 -12.03
C PHE A 356 19.53 60.16 -11.03
N ASN A 357 18.42 60.72 -11.51
CA ASN A 357 17.23 60.91 -10.70
C ASN A 357 16.18 59.87 -11.13
N PRO A 358 15.87 58.89 -10.27
CA PRO A 358 14.93 57.83 -10.59
C PRO A 358 13.52 58.36 -10.88
N GLU A 359 13.10 59.42 -10.19
CA GLU A 359 11.76 60.01 -10.37
C GLU A 359 11.64 60.70 -11.74
N SER A 360 12.66 61.43 -12.19
CA SER A 360 12.63 62.07 -13.51
C SER A 360 12.74 61.03 -14.63
N TYR A 361 13.51 59.96 -14.44
CA TYR A 361 13.62 58.86 -15.40
C TYR A 361 12.31 58.10 -15.55
N LEU A 362 11.62 57.77 -14.46
CA LEU A 362 10.32 57.09 -14.48
C LEU A 362 9.21 57.99 -15.05
N ALA A 363 9.24 59.29 -14.75
CA ALA A 363 8.30 60.25 -15.33
C ALA A 363 8.47 60.38 -16.86
N ALA A 364 9.71 60.28 -17.35
CA ALA A 364 10.01 60.30 -18.78
C ALA A 364 9.79 58.94 -19.48
N ASN A 365 9.79 57.83 -18.72
CA ASN A 365 9.68 56.47 -19.23
C ASN A 365 8.62 55.65 -18.46
N PRO A 366 7.32 55.93 -18.67
CA PRO A 366 6.23 55.26 -17.96
C PRO A 366 6.16 53.74 -18.23
N ASP A 367 6.72 53.29 -19.34
CA ASP A 367 6.85 51.87 -19.71
C ASP A 367 7.75 51.11 -18.74
N VAL A 368 8.79 51.76 -18.23
CA VAL A 368 9.73 51.20 -17.25
C VAL A 368 9.10 51.13 -15.87
N ALA A 369 8.16 52.04 -15.55
CA ALA A 369 7.50 52.10 -14.25
C ALA A 369 6.77 50.79 -13.91
N ALA A 370 6.10 50.15 -14.86
CA ALA A 370 5.41 48.88 -14.63
C ALA A 370 6.37 47.73 -14.27
N ALA A 371 7.57 47.70 -14.86
CA ALA A 371 8.59 46.70 -14.57
C ALA A 371 9.29 46.95 -13.21
N VAL A 372 9.42 48.23 -12.83
CA VAL A 372 9.95 48.66 -11.54
C VAL A 372 8.94 48.37 -10.41
N ASP A 373 7.66 48.65 -10.63
CA ASP A 373 6.58 48.36 -9.67
C ASP A 373 6.40 46.85 -9.44
N ALA A 374 6.64 46.04 -10.48
CA ALA A 374 6.68 44.58 -10.37
C ALA A 374 7.96 44.07 -9.65
N GLY A 375 8.89 44.96 -9.30
CA GLY A 375 10.14 44.62 -8.63
C GLY A 375 11.13 43.84 -9.50
N LEU A 376 10.94 43.84 -10.82
CA LEU A 376 11.76 43.04 -11.75
C LEU A 376 13.09 43.72 -12.08
N ILE A 377 13.15 45.04 -12.02
CA ILE A 377 14.34 45.85 -12.33
C ILE A 377 14.27 47.17 -11.58
N THR A 378 15.41 47.78 -11.19
CA THR A 378 15.40 49.15 -10.68
C THR A 378 15.49 50.18 -11.82
N PRO A 379 15.03 51.43 -11.62
CA PRO A 379 15.16 52.49 -12.62
C PRO A 379 16.59 52.68 -13.11
N GLU A 380 17.57 52.63 -12.19
CA GLU A 380 19.00 52.70 -12.49
C GLU A 380 19.44 51.53 -13.37
N GLN A 381 19.08 50.30 -12.98
CA GLN A 381 19.45 49.09 -13.72
C GLN A 381 18.88 49.11 -15.14
N HIS A 382 17.62 49.54 -15.30
CA HIS A 382 17.02 49.68 -16.61
C HIS A 382 17.77 50.71 -17.46
N TYR A 383 18.11 51.86 -16.87
CA TYR A 383 18.87 52.89 -17.58
C TYR A 383 20.26 52.39 -17.99
N GLU A 384 20.96 51.67 -17.13
CA GLU A 384 22.30 51.15 -17.42
C GLU A 384 22.32 50.03 -18.46
N MET A 385 21.35 49.13 -18.42
CA MET A 385 21.29 47.97 -19.33
C MET A 385 20.68 48.31 -20.69
N PHE A 386 19.66 49.17 -20.72
CA PHE A 386 18.86 49.45 -21.92
C PHE A 386 18.75 50.95 -22.22
N GLY A 387 18.57 51.80 -21.21
CA GLY A 387 18.33 53.23 -21.43
C GLY A 387 19.47 53.98 -22.14
N LYS A 388 20.73 53.62 -21.88
CA LYS A 388 21.91 54.21 -22.55
C LYS A 388 21.96 53.90 -24.04
N THR A 389 21.65 52.67 -24.43
CA THR A 389 21.65 52.22 -25.83
C THR A 389 20.42 52.71 -26.58
N GLU A 390 19.30 52.89 -25.88
CA GLU A 390 18.06 53.45 -26.43
C GLU A 390 18.05 54.99 -26.48
N GLY A 391 19.10 55.66 -25.97
CA GLY A 391 19.21 57.12 -25.98
C GLY A 391 18.19 57.83 -25.07
N ARG A 392 17.64 57.14 -24.07
CA ARG A 392 16.67 57.70 -23.13
C ARG A 392 17.35 58.70 -22.20
N ARG A 393 16.71 59.85 -21.94
CA ARG A 393 17.23 60.92 -21.07
C ARG A 393 16.52 60.92 -19.71
N TRP A 394 17.17 61.50 -18.69
CA TRP A 394 16.67 61.62 -17.30
C TRP A 394 16.97 62.98 -16.69
#